data_AF-A0A530LBI3-F1
#
_entry.id   AF-A0A530LBI3-F1
#
_cell.length_a   1.000
_cell.length_b   1.000
_cell.length_c   1.000
_cell.angle_alpha   90.00
_cell.angle_beta   90.00
_cell.angle_gamma   90.00
#
_symmetry.space_group_name_H-M   'P 1'
#
loop_
_entity.id
_entity.type
_entity.pdbx_description
1 polymer ?
#
loop_
_entity_poly.entity_id
_entity_poly.type
_entity_poly.pdbx_seq_one_letter_code
_entity_poly.pdbx_strand_id
1 'polypeptide(L)'
;GLVGRAPGFSRPATFELARSVRELKTILAEFRLERATLGIELDFVPASDFSAMQAMLAGTALVNGSPIIDRLRAVKSQSEIDLLQQGIILSEAGLSRLQQHAATGMRQSELIALYRQGVADAAAGSSQQISTAEYVTLGARPKSADAVAAAGDPLKADMVCSVNGYA
;
A
#
# COMPACT_ATOMS: atom_id res chain seq x y z
N GLY A 1 -0.34 23.86 -26.16
CA GLY A 1 -0.83 23.25 -27.41
C GLY A 1 -0.23 21.86 -27.52
N LEU A 2 -1.06 20.83 -27.65
CA LEU A 2 -0.62 19.44 -27.76
C LEU A 2 -0.28 19.12 -29.23
N VAL A 3 1.00 18.87 -29.51
CA VAL A 3 1.48 18.39 -30.81
C VAL A 3 1.46 16.85 -30.82
N GLY A 4 0.93 16.27 -31.91
CA GLY A 4 1.46 15.05 -32.51
C GLY A 4 0.96 13.69 -31.99
N ARG A 5 -0.29 13.31 -32.31
CA ARG A 5 -0.68 11.88 -32.35
C ARG A 5 -1.31 11.56 -33.70
N ALA A 6 -0.77 10.55 -34.39
CA ALA A 6 -1.28 10.09 -35.67
C ALA A 6 -2.70 9.51 -35.52
N PRO A 7 -3.56 9.57 -36.56
CA PRO A 7 -4.84 8.87 -36.58
C PRO A 7 -4.61 7.36 -36.33
N GLY A 8 -5.27 6.80 -35.33
CA GLY A 8 -5.08 5.39 -34.92
C GLY A 8 -4.01 5.16 -33.86
N PHE A 9 -3.41 6.21 -33.28
CA PHE A 9 -2.54 6.08 -32.11
C PHE A 9 -3.34 5.57 -30.90
N SER A 10 -3.25 4.27 -30.62
CA SER A 10 -3.58 3.69 -29.32
C SER A 10 -2.31 3.65 -28.49
N ARG A 11 -2.35 4.20 -27.28
CA ARG A 11 -1.28 3.97 -26.31
C ARG A 11 -1.42 2.51 -25.90
N PRO A 12 -0.41 1.63 -26.10
CA PRO A 12 -0.48 0.27 -25.59
C PRO A 12 -0.82 0.37 -24.11
N ALA A 13 -1.78 -0.44 -23.65
CA ALA A 13 -1.97 -0.53 -22.22
C ALA A 13 -0.63 -0.98 -21.62
N THR A 14 -0.23 -0.38 -20.50
CA THR A 14 0.98 -0.82 -19.76
C THR A 14 0.89 -2.31 -19.38
N PHE A 15 -0.32 -2.87 -19.42
CA PHE A 15 -0.63 -4.28 -19.20
C PHE A 15 -1.55 -4.82 -20.31
N GLU A 16 -1.13 -5.91 -20.95
CA GLU A 16 -1.91 -6.64 -21.96
C GLU A 16 -2.12 -8.07 -21.47
N LEU A 17 -3.28 -8.34 -20.82
CA LEU A 17 -3.56 -9.61 -20.15
C LEU A 17 -3.28 -10.83 -21.05
N ALA A 18 -3.79 -10.81 -22.28
CA ALA A 18 -3.62 -11.95 -23.19
C ALA A 18 -2.15 -12.20 -23.53
N ARG A 19 -1.32 -11.17 -23.57
CA ARG A 19 0.14 -11.33 -23.77
C ARG A 19 0.75 -11.95 -22.51
N SER A 20 0.47 -11.40 -21.33
CA SER A 20 0.99 -11.91 -20.06
C SER A 20 0.63 -13.38 -19.83
N VAL A 21 -0.61 -13.78 -20.16
CA VAL A 21 -1.05 -15.17 -19.99
C VAL A 21 -0.39 -16.12 -21.01
N ARG A 22 -0.09 -15.66 -22.22
CA ARG A 22 0.70 -16.46 -23.19
C ARG A 22 2.12 -16.68 -22.68
N GLU A 23 2.78 -15.64 -22.14
CA GLU A 23 4.11 -15.80 -21.55
C GLU A 23 4.07 -16.73 -20.34
N LEU A 24 3.06 -16.60 -19.47
CA LEU A 24 2.86 -17.54 -18.37
C LEU A 24 2.70 -18.98 -18.86
N LYS A 25 1.94 -19.21 -19.94
CA LYS A 25 1.80 -20.54 -20.55
C LYS A 25 3.14 -21.11 -21.02
N THR A 26 4.00 -20.28 -21.62
CA THR A 26 5.36 -20.68 -22.02
C THR A 26 6.19 -21.09 -20.81
N ILE A 27 6.21 -20.27 -19.75
CA ILE A 27 6.91 -20.55 -18.49
C ILE A 27 6.41 -21.87 -17.88
N LEU A 28 5.09 -22.06 -17.80
CA LEU A 28 4.50 -23.29 -17.28
C LEU A 28 4.98 -24.52 -18.06
N ALA A 29 5.14 -24.43 -19.38
CA ALA A 29 5.65 -25.52 -20.21
C ALA A 29 7.13 -25.82 -19.94
N GLU A 30 7.96 -24.80 -19.78
CA GLU A 30 9.37 -24.95 -19.42
C GLU A 30 9.55 -25.69 -18.07
N PHE A 31 8.66 -25.41 -17.12
CA PHE A 31 8.62 -26.09 -15.81
C PHE A 31 7.84 -27.42 -15.80
N ARG A 32 7.25 -27.83 -16.93
CA ARG A 32 6.38 -29.03 -17.04
C ARG A 32 5.15 -28.99 -16.11
N LEU A 33 4.57 -27.81 -15.96
CA LEU A 33 3.41 -27.50 -15.11
C LEU A 33 2.12 -27.26 -15.91
N GLU A 34 2.05 -27.62 -17.18
CA GLU A 34 0.91 -27.36 -18.07
C GLU A 34 -0.38 -28.08 -17.65
N ARG A 35 -0.28 -29.05 -16.74
CA ARG A 35 -1.38 -29.78 -16.13
C ARG A 35 -1.42 -29.66 -14.61
N ALA A 36 -0.64 -28.74 -14.04
CA ALA A 36 -0.59 -28.55 -12.60
C ALA A 36 -1.85 -27.83 -12.08
N THR A 37 -2.03 -27.92 -10.76
CA THR A 37 -2.92 -27.02 -10.03
C THR A 37 -2.12 -25.78 -9.61
N LEU A 38 -2.54 -24.61 -10.07
CA LEU A 38 -1.88 -23.34 -9.83
C LEU A 38 -2.71 -22.51 -8.84
N GLY A 39 -2.13 -22.21 -7.69
CA GLY A 39 -2.68 -21.24 -6.75
C GLY A 39 -2.49 -19.83 -7.28
N ILE A 40 -3.59 -19.09 -7.43
CA ILE A 40 -3.60 -17.69 -7.87
C ILE A 40 -4.02 -16.81 -6.70
N GLU A 41 -3.35 -15.67 -6.54
CA GLU A 41 -3.67 -14.68 -5.52
C GLU A 41 -4.94 -13.89 -5.93
N LEU A 42 -6.12 -14.42 -5.56
CA LEU A 42 -7.41 -13.91 -6.03
C LEU A 42 -7.87 -12.64 -5.32
N ASP A 43 -7.26 -12.28 -4.18
CA ASP A 43 -7.55 -11.00 -3.51
C ASP A 43 -6.99 -9.79 -4.30
N PHE A 44 -6.11 -10.06 -5.28
CA PHE A 44 -5.47 -9.03 -6.10
C PHE A 44 -5.73 -9.18 -7.60
N VAL A 45 -6.23 -10.33 -8.05
CA VAL A 45 -6.59 -10.56 -9.47
C VAL A 45 -8.05 -10.19 -9.71
N PRO A 46 -8.36 -9.24 -10.62
CA PRO A 46 -9.74 -8.93 -10.97
C PRO A 46 -10.49 -10.17 -11.46
N ALA A 47 -11.76 -10.33 -11.07
CA ALA A 47 -12.57 -11.48 -11.46
C ALA A 47 -12.70 -11.65 -12.99
N SER A 48 -12.71 -10.54 -13.74
CA SER A 48 -12.68 -10.52 -15.20
C SER A 48 -11.40 -11.15 -15.75
N ASP A 49 -10.27 -10.82 -15.15
CA ASP A 49 -8.95 -11.27 -15.59
C ASP A 49 -8.77 -12.75 -15.26
N PHE A 50 -9.22 -13.18 -14.07
CA PHE A 50 -9.23 -14.58 -13.68
C PHE A 50 -10.03 -15.46 -14.65
N SER A 51 -11.22 -15.00 -15.05
CA SER A 51 -12.07 -15.72 -16.02
C SER A 51 -11.36 -15.88 -17.38
N ALA A 52 -10.71 -14.81 -17.86
CA ALA A 52 -9.93 -14.86 -19.09
C ALA A 52 -8.69 -15.78 -18.97
N MET A 53 -8.01 -15.77 -17.82
CA MET A 53 -6.90 -16.67 -17.53
C MET A 53 -7.33 -18.14 -17.59
N GLN A 54 -8.47 -18.50 -16.98
CA GLN A 54 -9.01 -19.86 -17.01
C GLN A 54 -9.28 -20.34 -18.45
N ALA A 55 -9.85 -19.48 -19.30
CA ALA A 55 -10.09 -19.81 -20.70
C ALA A 55 -8.80 -20.03 -21.50
N MET A 56 -7.77 -19.20 -21.26
CA MET A 56 -6.49 -19.27 -21.97
C MET A 56 -5.56 -20.39 -21.47
N LEU A 57 -5.71 -20.80 -20.21
CA LEU A 57 -4.94 -21.84 -19.55
C LEU A 57 -5.78 -23.09 -19.28
N ALA A 58 -6.65 -23.49 -20.20
CA ALA A 58 -7.59 -24.61 -20.03
C ALA A 58 -6.96 -25.98 -19.68
N GLY A 59 -5.63 -26.12 -19.78
CA GLY A 59 -4.89 -27.32 -19.34
C GLY A 59 -4.54 -27.34 -17.86
N THR A 60 -4.54 -26.18 -17.17
CA THR A 60 -4.18 -26.05 -15.76
C THR A 60 -5.41 -25.77 -14.89
N ALA A 61 -5.41 -26.32 -13.68
CA ALA A 61 -6.44 -25.99 -12.69
C ALA A 61 -6.03 -24.73 -11.94
N LEU A 62 -6.71 -23.61 -12.17
CA LEU A 62 -6.48 -22.38 -11.41
C LEU A 62 -7.37 -22.36 -10.16
N VAL A 63 -6.77 -22.26 -8.98
CA VAL A 63 -7.46 -22.29 -7.69
C VAL A 63 -7.09 -21.06 -6.85
N ASN A 64 -7.90 -20.76 -5.82
CA ASN A 64 -7.58 -19.69 -4.88
C ASN A 64 -6.34 -20.06 -4.05
N GLY A 65 -5.25 -19.31 -4.23
CA GLY A 65 -4.00 -19.43 -3.49
C GLY A 65 -3.86 -18.45 -2.32
N SER A 66 -4.71 -17.44 -2.21
CA SER A 66 -4.64 -16.37 -1.19
C SER A 66 -4.52 -16.92 0.24
N PRO A 67 -5.31 -17.92 0.67
CA PRO A 67 -5.22 -18.43 2.04
C PRO A 67 -3.85 -19.05 2.40
N ILE A 68 -3.12 -19.57 1.41
CA ILE A 68 -1.78 -20.13 1.63
C ILE A 68 -0.78 -18.99 1.85
N ILE A 69 -0.86 -17.94 1.03
CA ILE A 69 0.01 -16.77 1.14
C ILE A 69 -0.25 -16.03 2.46
N ASP A 70 -1.51 -15.88 2.86
CA ASP A 70 -1.88 -15.28 4.14
C ASP A 70 -1.31 -16.05 5.33
N ARG A 71 -1.41 -17.39 5.31
CA ARG A 71 -0.86 -18.23 6.37
C ARG A 71 0.67 -18.10 6.45
N LEU A 72 1.35 -18.01 5.32
CA LEU A 72 2.80 -17.79 5.29
C LEU A 72 3.16 -16.40 5.85
N ARG A 73 2.37 -15.38 5.55
CA ARG A 73 2.57 -14.01 6.05
C ARG A 73 2.16 -13.84 7.51
N ALA A 74 1.34 -14.72 8.08
CA ALA A 74 0.84 -14.58 9.44
C ALA A 74 1.95 -14.67 10.51
N VAL A 75 2.99 -15.47 10.26
CA VAL A 75 4.13 -15.62 11.18
C VAL A 75 5.31 -14.83 10.64
N LYS A 76 5.72 -13.80 11.38
CA LYS A 76 6.80 -12.90 10.99
C LYS A 76 8.17 -13.49 11.37
N SER A 77 9.12 -13.38 10.45
CA SER A 77 10.53 -13.58 10.74
C SER A 77 11.07 -12.45 11.63
N GLN A 78 12.22 -12.67 12.28
CA GLN A 78 12.83 -11.64 13.12
C GLN A 78 13.11 -10.35 12.33
N SER A 79 13.60 -10.45 11.09
CA SER A 79 13.83 -9.29 10.24
C SER A 79 12.56 -8.48 9.93
N GLU A 80 11.41 -9.14 9.81
CA GLU A 80 10.12 -8.45 9.62
C GLU A 80 9.67 -7.76 10.90
N ILE A 81 9.86 -8.43 12.05
CA ILE A 81 9.57 -7.87 13.37
C ILE A 81 10.43 -6.62 13.62
N ASP A 82 11.71 -6.66 13.27
CA ASP A 82 12.62 -5.53 13.43
C ASP A 82 12.14 -4.30 12.62
N LEU A 83 11.65 -4.51 11.39
CA LEU A 83 11.09 -3.45 10.56
C LEU A 83 9.78 -2.90 11.15
N LEU A 84 8.90 -3.77 11.67
CA LEU A 84 7.68 -3.35 12.36
C LEU A 84 7.98 -2.53 13.61
N GLN A 85 8.95 -2.98 14.42
CA GLN A 85 9.40 -2.26 15.61
C GLN A 85 10.00 -0.89 15.27
N GLN A 86 10.79 -0.80 14.20
CA GLN A 86 11.29 0.48 13.71
C GLN A 86 10.15 1.40 13.26
N GLY A 87 9.15 0.87 12.55
CA GLY A 87 7.95 1.63 12.19
C GLY A 87 7.21 2.18 13.41
N ILE A 88 7.07 1.38 14.47
CA ILE A 88 6.49 1.80 15.76
C ILE A 88 7.30 2.95 16.38
N ILE A 89 8.62 2.80 16.52
CA ILE A 89 9.50 3.81 17.13
C ILE A 89 9.40 5.14 16.36
N LEU A 90 9.43 5.09 15.04
CA LEU A 90 9.32 6.28 14.20
C LEU A 90 7.93 6.94 14.32
N SER A 91 6.86 6.14 14.32
CA SER A 91 5.50 6.63 14.53
C SER A 91 5.34 7.29 15.90
N GLU A 92 5.90 6.70 16.95
CA GLU A 92 5.90 7.27 18.30
C GLU A 92 6.64 8.61 18.38
N ALA A 93 7.75 8.76 17.66
CA ALA A 93 8.45 10.04 17.56
C ALA A 93 7.59 11.11 16.85
N GLY A 94 6.90 10.73 15.77
CA GLY A 94 5.92 11.57 15.11
C GLY A 94 4.78 12.02 16.03
N LEU A 95 4.18 11.07 16.75
CA LEU A 95 3.09 11.32 17.69
C LEU A 95 3.55 12.19 18.87
N SER A 96 4.76 11.96 19.38
CA SER A 96 5.34 12.77 20.45
C SER A 96 5.52 14.22 20.02
N ARG A 97 6.04 14.45 18.81
CA ARG A 97 6.18 15.81 18.26
C ARG A 97 4.83 16.48 18.06
N LEU A 98 3.86 15.76 17.51
CA LEU A 98 2.48 16.26 17.38
C LEU A 98 1.92 16.65 18.74
N GLN A 99 2.00 15.78 19.74
CA GLN A 99 1.49 16.06 21.09
C GLN A 99 2.13 17.29 21.72
N GLN A 100 3.45 17.46 21.57
CA GLN A 100 4.19 18.57 22.17
C GLN A 100 3.92 19.93 21.51
N HIS A 101 3.61 19.94 20.22
CA HIS A 101 3.54 21.17 19.42
C HIS A 101 2.14 21.50 18.90
N ALA A 102 1.17 20.58 19.01
CA ALA A 102 -0.21 20.86 18.67
C ALA A 102 -0.74 22.03 19.51
N ALA A 103 -1.36 23.01 18.85
CA ALA A 103 -1.90 24.19 19.49
C ALA A 103 -3.23 24.61 18.87
N THR A 104 -4.02 25.35 19.64
CA THR A 104 -5.21 26.03 19.12
C THR A 104 -4.84 26.95 17.96
N GLY A 105 -5.68 27.01 16.94
CA GLY A 105 -5.44 27.80 15.73
C GLY A 105 -4.71 27.03 14.62
N MET A 106 -4.17 25.84 14.91
CA MET A 106 -3.58 24.98 13.87
C MET A 106 -4.65 24.30 13.03
N ARG A 107 -4.42 24.25 11.73
CA ARG A 107 -5.19 23.46 10.77
C ARG A 107 -4.85 21.98 10.89
N GLN A 108 -5.78 21.13 10.49
CA GLN A 108 -5.55 19.69 10.38
C GLN A 108 -4.27 19.33 9.60
N SER A 109 -4.01 20.04 8.48
CA SER A 109 -2.81 19.83 7.68
C SER A 109 -1.51 20.16 8.42
N GLU A 110 -1.53 21.17 9.28
CA GLU A 110 -0.38 21.57 10.10
C GLU A 110 -0.11 20.54 11.20
N LEU A 111 -1.14 19.95 11.80
CA LEU A 111 -1.01 18.83 12.73
C LEU A 111 -0.42 17.59 12.04
N ILE A 112 -0.89 17.25 10.84
CA ILE A 112 -0.31 16.16 10.04
C ILE A 112 1.16 16.46 9.72
N ALA A 113 1.51 17.71 9.41
CA ALA A 113 2.89 18.11 9.16
C ALA A 113 3.78 17.94 10.40
N LEU A 114 3.28 18.23 11.61
CA LEU A 114 4.02 17.96 12.85
C LEU A 114 4.37 16.48 13.02
N TYR A 115 3.40 15.59 12.77
CA TYR A 115 3.64 14.14 12.82
C TYR A 115 4.72 13.73 11.81
N ARG A 116 4.56 14.12 10.54
CA ARG A 116 5.51 13.80 9.47
C ARG A 116 6.92 14.31 9.77
N GLN A 117 7.03 15.51 10.32
CA GLN A 117 8.32 16.07 10.70
C GLN A 117 8.98 15.26 11.82
N GLY A 118 8.23 14.78 12.81
CA GLY A 118 8.79 13.95 13.88
C GLY A 118 9.27 12.59 13.40
N VAL A 119 8.51 11.97 12.48
CA VAL A 119 8.96 10.76 11.78
C VAL A 119 10.25 11.04 11.00
N ALA A 120 10.29 12.12 10.21
CA ALA A 120 11.45 12.47 9.39
C ALA A 120 12.70 12.79 10.22
N ASP A 121 12.53 13.53 11.32
CA ASP A 121 13.61 13.87 12.26
C ASP A 121 14.19 12.60 12.90
N ALA A 122 13.33 11.68 13.36
CA ALA A 122 13.76 10.41 13.97
C ALA A 122 14.36 9.42 12.95
N ALA A 123 13.92 9.51 11.70
CA ALA A 123 14.44 8.73 10.58
C ALA A 123 15.74 9.27 9.99
N ALA A 124 16.24 10.42 10.46
CA ALA A 124 17.41 11.07 9.89
C ALA A 124 18.62 10.13 9.88
N GLY A 125 19.19 9.90 8.70
CA GLY A 125 20.33 9.00 8.50
C GLY A 125 19.96 7.53 8.29
N SER A 126 18.67 7.17 8.32
CA SER A 126 18.22 5.84 7.87
C SER A 126 18.36 5.68 6.35
N SER A 127 18.79 4.50 5.91
CA SER A 127 18.81 4.11 4.50
C SER A 127 17.53 3.38 4.05
N GLN A 128 16.58 3.19 4.96
CA GLN A 128 15.35 2.46 4.70
C GLN A 128 14.32 3.35 4.01
N GLN A 129 13.44 2.72 3.22
CA GLN A 129 12.29 3.39 2.65
C GLN A 129 11.23 3.59 3.74
N ILE A 130 10.94 4.85 4.05
CA ILE A 130 9.97 5.23 5.08
C ILE A 130 8.81 5.96 4.44
N SER A 131 7.59 5.55 4.77
CA SER A 131 6.36 6.23 4.33
C SER A 131 5.38 6.37 5.48
N THR A 132 4.56 7.41 5.44
CA THR A 132 3.52 7.62 6.45
C THR A 132 2.14 7.68 5.80
N ALA A 133 1.13 7.30 6.57
CA ALA A 133 -0.27 7.48 6.22
C ALA A 133 -1.02 8.02 7.44
N GLU A 134 -1.78 9.09 7.25
CA GLU A 134 -2.38 9.84 8.35
C GLU A 134 -3.87 10.02 8.17
N TYR A 135 -4.61 9.75 9.22
CA TYR A 135 -6.01 10.09 9.37
C TYR A 135 -6.21 10.86 10.67
N VAL A 136 -6.59 12.13 10.54
CA VAL A 136 -6.84 13.02 11.68
C VAL A 136 -8.28 13.50 11.66
N THR A 137 -8.90 13.58 12.84
CA THR A 137 -10.16 14.32 13.02
C THR A 137 -10.03 15.34 14.15
N LEU A 138 -10.52 16.53 13.90
CA LEU A 138 -10.60 17.65 14.85
C LEU A 138 -12.06 17.96 15.16
N GLY A 139 -12.41 18.00 16.45
CA GLY A 139 -13.75 18.31 16.90
C GLY A 139 -14.77 17.18 16.69
N ALA A 140 -16.02 17.41 17.11
CA ALA A 140 -17.11 16.44 17.03
C ALA A 140 -17.84 16.39 15.67
N ARG A 141 -17.35 17.10 14.64
CA ARG A 141 -18.07 17.26 13.35
C ARG A 141 -17.31 16.66 12.16
N PRO A 142 -18.00 16.19 11.11
CA PRO A 142 -17.35 15.64 9.92
C PRO A 142 -16.66 16.73 9.08
N LYS A 143 -15.33 16.61 9.02
CA LYS A 143 -14.37 16.93 7.93
C LYS A 143 -14.56 18.22 7.12
N SER A 144 -13.63 19.16 7.30
CA SER A 144 -12.96 19.80 6.17
C SER A 144 -11.44 19.71 6.39
N ALA A 145 -10.65 19.61 5.32
CA ALA A 145 -9.18 19.69 5.41
C ALA A 145 -8.70 21.03 6.00
N ASP A 146 -9.60 22.01 6.08
CA ASP A 146 -9.41 23.34 6.62
C ASP A 146 -9.86 23.48 8.09
N ALA A 147 -10.23 22.38 8.76
CA ALA A 147 -10.61 22.42 10.16
C ALA A 147 -9.46 22.98 11.01
N VAL A 148 -9.79 23.98 11.83
CA VAL A 148 -8.86 24.66 12.74
C VAL A 148 -9.15 24.20 14.16
N ALA A 149 -8.12 23.78 14.88
CA ALA A 149 -8.23 23.32 16.26
C ALA A 149 -8.68 24.46 17.18
N ALA A 150 -9.77 24.27 17.90
CA ALA A 150 -10.22 25.17 18.97
C ALA A 150 -9.90 24.58 20.36
N ALA A 151 -9.90 25.44 21.37
CA ALA A 151 -9.74 24.99 22.75
C ALA A 151 -10.87 24.03 23.13
N GLY A 152 -10.51 22.86 23.67
CA GLY A 152 -11.46 21.82 24.07
C GLY A 152 -11.89 20.87 22.93
N ASP A 153 -11.40 21.06 21.70
CA ASP A 153 -11.67 20.10 20.63
C ASP A 153 -10.98 18.75 20.89
N PRO A 154 -11.69 17.61 20.75
CA PRO A 154 -11.04 16.32 20.68
C PRO A 154 -10.22 16.20 19.38
N LEU A 155 -9.01 15.67 19.50
CA LEU A 155 -8.14 15.29 18.39
C LEU A 155 -8.01 13.77 18.36
N LYS A 156 -8.48 13.13 17.28
CA LYS A 156 -8.15 11.73 16.98
C LYS A 156 -7.05 11.73 15.93
N ALA A 157 -5.94 11.06 16.22
CA ALA A 157 -4.86 10.80 15.30
C ALA A 157 -4.75 9.29 15.09
N ASP A 158 -4.86 8.86 13.83
CA ASP A 158 -4.71 7.48 13.39
C ASP A 158 -3.62 7.49 12.33
N MET A 159 -2.41 7.13 12.77
CA MET A 159 -1.18 7.41 12.05
C MET A 159 -0.42 6.11 11.86
N VAL A 160 0.11 5.93 10.67
CA VAL A 160 0.92 4.77 10.29
C VAL A 160 2.29 5.28 9.86
N CYS A 161 3.33 4.57 10.26
CA CYS A 161 4.68 4.71 9.70
C CYS A 161 5.13 3.33 9.22
N SER A 162 5.42 3.23 7.92
CA SER A 162 5.87 1.99 7.29
C SER A 162 7.36 2.06 7.00
N VAL A 163 8.07 0.96 7.23
CA VAL A 163 9.50 0.80 6.94
C VAL A 163 9.68 -0.35 5.96
N ASN A 164 10.22 -0.07 4.78
CA ASN A 164 10.40 -1.04 3.68
C ASN A 164 9.12 -1.85 3.36
N GLY A 165 7.95 -1.24 3.51
CA GLY A 165 6.66 -1.87 3.25
C GLY A 165 6.04 -2.64 4.43
N TYR A 166 6.64 -2.63 5.62
CA TYR A 166 6.07 -3.19 6.85
C TYR A 166 5.41 -2.11 7.68
N ALA A 167 4.18 -2.39 8.15
CA ALA A 167 3.34 -1.48 8.93
C ALA A 167 2.48 -2.28 9.91
#